data_AF-A0A0S8EIG1-F1
#
_entry.id   AF-A0A0S8EIG1-F1
#
_cell.length_a   1.000
_cell.length_b   1.000
_cell.length_c   1.000
_cell.angle_alpha   90.00
_cell.angle_beta   90.00
_cell.angle_gamma   90.00
#
_symmetry.space_group_name_H-M   'P 1'
#
loop_
_entity.id
_entity.type
_entity.pdbx_description
1 polymer ?
#
loop_
_entity_poly.entity_id
_entity_poly.type
_entity_poly.pdbx_seq_one_letter_code
_entity_poly.pdbx_strand_id
1 'polypeptide(L)'
;MTDPHFAYPIVLDLTGRRAVVVGGGKVALRKALALADAGAKVRIVAPALLSEFADDDRLECVAAAYAAEHLAGAAVVIAATDDEAVNARVAADARAAGVLVNVVDEPALCDFLVPAQVARGDLRIAV
;
A
#
# COMPACT_ATOMS: atom_id res chain seq x y z
N MET A 1 18.35 -6.74 23.83
CA MET A 1 16.89 -6.98 23.65
C MET A 1 16.75 -7.66 22.31
N THR A 2 16.30 -8.91 22.30
CA THR A 2 16.08 -9.73 21.10
C THR A 2 15.09 -9.03 20.18
N ASP A 3 15.57 -8.72 18.98
CA ASP A 3 14.83 -8.22 17.83
C ASP A 3 13.56 -9.08 17.67
N PRO A 4 12.33 -8.53 17.71
CA PRO A 4 11.16 -9.34 17.43
C PRO A 4 11.32 -9.87 16.00
N HIS A 5 11.51 -11.19 15.88
CA HIS A 5 11.64 -11.91 14.61
C HIS A 5 10.35 -11.75 13.80
N PHE A 6 10.24 -10.62 13.13
CA PHE A 6 9.12 -10.24 12.28
C PHE A 6 9.33 -10.85 10.91
N ALA A 7 9.14 -12.17 10.75
CA ALA A 7 9.23 -12.78 9.43
C ALA A 7 8.56 -14.15 9.37
N TYR A 8 7.23 -14.18 9.29
CA TYR A 8 6.56 -15.31 8.65
C TYR A 8 6.33 -14.91 7.17
N PRO A 9 7.20 -15.35 6.24
CA PRO A 9 7.09 -14.95 4.85
C PRO A 9 5.82 -15.55 4.26
N ILE A 10 4.99 -14.69 3.69
CA ILE A 10 3.78 -15.08 2.97
C ILE A 10 3.78 -14.43 1.59
N VAL A 11 3.12 -15.10 0.65
CA VAL A 11 2.77 -14.52 -0.65
C VAL A 11 1.28 -14.25 -0.62
N LEU A 12 0.88 -13.00 -0.85
CA LEU A 12 -0.51 -12.58 -0.90
C LEU A 12 -1.01 -12.60 -2.34
N ASP A 13 -2.10 -13.32 -2.59
CA ASP A 13 -2.86 -13.20 -3.84
C ASP A 13 -3.77 -11.97 -3.77
N LEU A 14 -3.43 -10.96 -4.55
CA LEU A 14 -4.17 -9.70 -4.65
C LEU A 14 -5.04 -9.62 -5.91
N THR A 15 -5.13 -10.70 -6.70
CA THR A 15 -5.88 -10.72 -7.96
C THR A 15 -7.34 -10.30 -7.74
N GLY A 16 -7.73 -9.18 -8.35
CA GLY A 16 -9.07 -8.61 -8.23
C GLY A 16 -9.44 -8.04 -6.86
N ARG A 17 -8.53 -8.09 -5.87
CA ARG A 17 -8.72 -7.54 -4.52
C ARG A 17 -8.44 -6.05 -4.52
N ARG A 18 -9.18 -5.29 -3.70
CA ARG A 18 -8.94 -3.85 -3.55
C ARG A 18 -7.67 -3.61 -2.74
N ALA A 19 -6.78 -2.78 -3.27
CA ALA A 19 -5.65 -2.24 -2.56
C ALA A 19 -5.74 -0.71 -2.54
N VAL A 20 -5.51 -0.10 -1.38
CA VAL A 20 -5.55 1.35 -1.23
C VAL A 20 -4.14 1.89 -1.08
N VAL A 21 -3.81 2.98 -1.76
CA VAL A 21 -2.58 3.74 -1.55
C VAL A 21 -2.97 5.14 -1.10
N VAL A 22 -2.48 5.57 0.06
CA VAL A 22 -2.70 6.92 0.58
C VAL A 22 -1.44 7.74 0.34
N GLY A 23 -1.56 8.81 -0.44
CA GLY A 23 -0.44 9.62 -0.91
C GLY A 23 -0.42 9.75 -2.44
N GLY A 24 0.05 10.90 -2.92
CA GLY A 24 0.02 11.25 -4.34
C GLY A 24 1.38 11.59 -4.94
N GLY A 25 2.46 11.23 -4.25
CA GLY A 25 3.85 11.43 -4.70
C GLY A 25 4.44 10.23 -5.43
N LYS A 26 5.73 10.31 -5.76
CA LYS A 26 6.47 9.28 -6.51
C LYS A 26 6.53 7.93 -5.79
N VAL A 27 6.64 7.94 -4.47
CA VAL A 27 6.66 6.72 -3.65
C VAL A 27 5.32 6.00 -3.75
N ALA A 28 4.22 6.74 -3.60
CA ALA A 28 2.87 6.20 -3.76
C ALA A 28 2.64 5.63 -5.16
N LEU A 29 3.08 6.34 -6.21
CA LEU A 29 2.96 5.86 -7.61
C LEU A 29 3.68 4.53 -7.80
N ARG A 30 4.94 4.42 -7.37
CA ARG A 30 5.72 3.17 -7.46
C ARG A 30 5.01 2.00 -6.75
N LYS A 31 4.42 2.25 -5.58
CA LYS A 31 3.69 1.24 -4.81
C LYS A 31 2.36 0.86 -5.48
N ALA A 32 1.64 1.83 -6.02
CA ALA A 32 0.41 1.63 -6.78
C ALA A 32 0.64 0.75 -8.01
N LEU A 33 1.68 1.04 -8.79
CA LEU A 33 2.05 0.24 -9.97
C LEU A 33 2.43 -1.20 -9.58
N ALA A 34 3.22 -1.39 -8.52
CA ALA A 34 3.58 -2.72 -8.04
C ALA A 34 2.35 -3.55 -7.59
N LEU A 35 1.37 -2.90 -6.96
CA LEU A 35 0.10 -3.53 -6.60
C LEU A 35 -0.75 -3.87 -7.83
N ALA A 36 -0.80 -2.98 -8.82
CA ALA A 36 -1.51 -3.22 -10.07
C ALA A 36 -0.88 -4.38 -10.87
N ASP A 37 0.45 -4.46 -10.92
CA ASP A 37 1.19 -5.56 -11.53
C ASP A 37 0.97 -6.90 -10.80
N ALA A 38 0.65 -6.85 -9.50
CA ALA A 38 0.21 -8.00 -8.71
C ALA A 38 -1.29 -8.33 -8.88
N GLY A 39 -2.00 -7.65 -9.80
CA GLY A 39 -3.40 -7.92 -10.13
C GLY A 39 -4.43 -7.25 -9.22
N ALA A 40 -4.00 -6.34 -8.32
CA ALA A 40 -4.91 -5.62 -7.44
C ALA A 40 -5.77 -4.59 -8.19
N LYS A 41 -6.97 -4.34 -7.69
CA LYS A 41 -7.78 -3.16 -8.04
C LYS A 41 -7.32 -1.99 -7.19
N VAL A 42 -6.45 -1.15 -7.74
CA VAL A 42 -5.74 -0.12 -6.97
C VAL A 42 -6.56 1.17 -6.91
N ARG A 43 -6.77 1.69 -5.70
CA ARG A 43 -7.32 3.01 -5.46
C ARG A 43 -6.28 3.90 -4.79
N ILE A 44 -6.11 5.11 -5.30
CA ILE A 44 -5.18 6.10 -4.76
C ILE A 44 -6.01 7.22 -4.13
N VAL A 45 -5.66 7.62 -2.92
CA VAL A 45 -6.31 8.71 -2.20
C VAL A 45 -5.27 9.74 -1.81
N ALA A 46 -5.38 10.95 -2.35
CA ALA A 46 -4.55 12.08 -1.96
C ALA A 46 -5.19 13.42 -2.33
N PRO A 47 -4.97 14.50 -1.57
CA PRO A 47 -5.46 15.84 -1.93
C PRO A 47 -4.87 16.35 -3.27
N ALA A 48 -3.64 15.94 -3.57
CA ALA A 48 -2.94 16.25 -4.81
C ALA A 48 -2.25 14.98 -5.31
N LEU A 49 -2.29 14.76 -6.63
CA LEU A 49 -1.73 13.61 -7.31
C LEU A 49 -0.78 14.11 -8.39
N LEU A 50 0.35 13.41 -8.57
CA LEU A 50 1.19 13.61 -9.74
C LEU A 50 0.40 13.29 -11.03
N SER A 51 0.73 13.98 -12.12
CA SER A 51 0.11 13.76 -13.43
C SER A 51 0.25 12.31 -13.91
N GLU A 52 1.35 11.66 -13.56
CA GLU A 52 1.73 10.32 -13.96
C GLU A 52 0.76 9.24 -13.44
N PHE A 53 -0.08 9.55 -12.44
CA PHE A 53 -1.15 8.64 -12.01
C PHE A 53 -2.26 8.52 -13.06
N ALA A 54 -2.49 9.56 -13.86
CA ALA A 54 -3.50 9.56 -14.91
C ALA A 54 -3.08 8.78 -16.17
N ASP A 55 -1.79 8.42 -16.26
CA ASP A 55 -1.24 7.71 -17.42
C ASP A 55 -1.49 6.19 -17.36
N ASP A 56 -2.02 5.67 -16.24
CA ASP A 56 -2.30 4.24 -16.03
C ASP A 56 -3.79 4.03 -15.70
N ASP A 57 -4.52 3.42 -16.62
CA ASP A 57 -5.97 3.18 -16.54
C ASP A 57 -6.37 2.13 -15.49
N ARG A 58 -5.40 1.40 -14.94
CA ARG A 58 -5.62 0.43 -13.85
C ARG A 58 -5.77 1.12 -12.48
N LEU A 59 -5.47 2.42 -12.41
CA LEU A 59 -5.42 3.19 -11.18
C LEU A 59 -6.69 4.03 -10.98
N GLU A 60 -7.47 3.72 -9.94
CA GLU A 60 -8.60 4.55 -9.53
C GLU A 60 -8.12 5.73 -8.67
N CYS A 61 -8.06 6.93 -9.23
CA CYS A 61 -7.56 8.11 -8.55
C CYS A 61 -8.67 8.91 -7.85
N VAL A 62 -8.52 9.16 -6.54
CA VAL A 62 -9.44 9.95 -5.72
C VAL A 62 -8.69 11.17 -5.17
N ALA A 63 -8.99 12.34 -5.75
CA ALA A 63 -8.46 13.62 -5.31
C ALA A 63 -9.18 14.12 -4.04
N ALA A 64 -8.83 13.55 -2.88
CA ALA A 64 -9.44 13.86 -1.59
C ALA A 64 -8.46 13.68 -0.43
N ALA A 65 -8.74 14.34 0.69
CA ALA A 65 -8.08 14.03 1.95
C ALA A 65 -8.46 12.61 2.42
N TYR A 66 -7.54 11.94 3.12
CA TYR A 66 -7.79 10.61 3.65
C TYR A 66 -8.94 10.60 4.68
N ALA A 67 -9.81 9.60 4.56
CA ALA A 67 -10.88 9.26 5.49
C ALA A 67 -11.03 7.74 5.55
N ALA A 68 -11.47 7.21 6.70
CA ALA A 68 -11.50 5.78 6.99
C ALA A 68 -12.37 4.98 6.00
N GLU A 69 -13.41 5.59 5.45
CA GLU A 69 -14.34 5.00 4.49
C GLU A 69 -13.64 4.56 3.20
N HIS A 70 -12.50 5.16 2.87
CA HIS A 70 -11.71 4.76 1.72
C HIS A 70 -11.14 3.34 1.86
N LEU A 71 -11.04 2.81 3.08
CA LEU A 71 -10.58 1.46 3.36
C LEU A 71 -11.66 0.38 3.15
N ALA A 72 -12.91 0.78 2.88
CA ALA A 72 -14.01 -0.16 2.75
C ALA A 72 -13.74 -1.24 1.68
N GLY A 73 -13.71 -2.50 2.12
CA GLY A 73 -13.47 -3.67 1.28
C GLY A 73 -12.03 -3.81 0.77
N ALA A 74 -11.08 -3.02 1.28
CA ALA A 74 -9.66 -3.19 0.97
C ALA A 74 -9.10 -4.46 1.62
N ALA A 75 -8.19 -5.14 0.93
CA ALA A 75 -7.40 -6.22 1.50
C ALA A 75 -6.11 -5.69 2.15
N VAL A 76 -5.51 -4.68 1.51
CA VAL A 76 -4.27 -4.03 1.96
C VAL A 76 -4.37 -2.52 1.77
N VAL A 77 -3.65 -1.78 2.60
CA VAL A 77 -3.40 -0.34 2.42
C VAL A 77 -1.91 -0.03 2.56
N ILE A 78 -1.41 0.89 1.73
CA ILE A 78 -0.07 1.47 1.83
C ILE A 78 -0.19 2.97 2.11
N ALA A 79 0.32 3.43 3.25
CA ALA A 79 0.46 4.84 3.56
C ALA A 79 1.84 5.34 3.11
N ALA A 80 1.86 6.31 2.20
CA ALA A 80 3.05 6.86 1.59
C ALA A 80 2.90 8.38 1.44
N THR A 81 2.56 9.05 2.54
CA THR A 81 2.46 10.52 2.63
C THR A 81 3.63 11.09 3.40
N ASP A 82 3.92 12.38 3.18
CA ASP A 82 4.89 13.14 3.99
C ASP A 82 4.28 13.63 5.33
N ASP A 83 3.02 13.27 5.63
CA ASP A 83 2.31 13.64 6.84
C ASP A 83 2.22 12.42 7.79
N GLU A 84 3.09 12.42 8.81
CA GLU A 84 3.16 11.37 9.83
C GLU A 84 1.82 11.16 10.56
N ALA A 85 1.03 12.22 10.77
CA ALA A 85 -0.25 12.12 11.45
C ALA A 85 -1.29 11.42 10.56
N VAL A 86 -1.27 11.66 9.24
CA VAL A 86 -2.08 10.91 8.28
C VAL A 86 -1.65 9.45 8.24
N ASN A 87 -0.35 9.17 8.18
CA ASN A 87 0.19 7.81 8.16
C ASN A 87 -0.23 7.00 9.41
N ALA A 88 -0.09 7.60 10.60
CA ALA A 88 -0.52 6.99 11.85
C ALA A 88 -2.04 6.75 11.89
N ARG A 89 -2.85 7.68 11.36
CA ARG A 89 -4.30 7.51 11.27
C ARG A 89 -4.69 6.36 10.33
N VAL A 90 -4.06 6.28 9.15
CA VAL A 90 -4.25 5.16 8.22
C VAL A 90 -3.95 3.82 8.89
N ALA A 91 -2.85 3.74 9.63
CA ALA A 91 -2.48 2.51 10.33
C ALA A 91 -3.48 2.11 11.43
N ALA A 92 -3.98 3.06 12.20
CA ALA A 92 -5.01 2.81 13.20
C ALA A 92 -6.33 2.33 12.57
N ASP A 93 -6.81 3.06 11.57
CA ASP A 93 -8.08 2.78 10.89
C ASP A 93 -8.04 1.45 10.12
N ALA A 94 -6.91 1.12 9.49
CA ALA A 94 -6.71 -0.14 8.79
C ALA A 94 -6.81 -1.34 9.73
N ARG A 95 -6.13 -1.28 10.87
CA ARG A 95 -6.18 -2.35 11.87
C ARG A 95 -7.59 -2.50 12.45
N ALA A 96 -8.28 -1.40 12.71
CA ALA A 96 -9.67 -1.43 13.16
C ALA A 96 -10.61 -2.07 12.13
N ALA A 97 -10.33 -1.90 10.84
CA ALA A 97 -11.09 -2.48 9.74
C ALA A 97 -10.64 -3.90 9.30
N GLY A 98 -9.60 -4.46 9.91
CA GLY A 98 -9.02 -5.75 9.51
C GLY A 98 -8.29 -5.70 8.16
N VAL A 99 -7.83 -4.53 7.73
CA VAL A 99 -7.04 -4.31 6.52
C VAL A 99 -5.56 -4.33 6.88
N LEU A 100 -4.75 -5.11 6.15
CA LEU A 100 -3.30 -5.14 6.38
C LEU A 100 -2.70 -3.78 6.00
N VAL A 101 -1.89 -3.18 6.87
CA VAL A 101 -1.24 -1.89 6.59
C VAL A 101 0.27 -2.01 6.39
N ASN A 102 0.79 -1.26 5.42
CA ASN A 102 2.20 -0.91 5.30
C ASN A 102 2.34 0.62 5.32
N VAL A 103 3.13 1.15 6.25
CA VAL A 103 3.51 2.57 6.29
C VAL A 103 4.95 2.68 5.80
N VAL A 104 5.18 3.48 4.76
CA VAL A 104 6.52 3.63 4.19
C VAL A 104 7.47 4.23 5.24
N ASP A 105 8.65 3.64 5.35
CA ASP A 105 9.74 4.05 6.26
C ASP A 105 9.40 4.01 7.77
N GLU A 106 8.23 3.48 8.15
CA GLU A 106 7.80 3.31 9.55
C GLU A 106 7.45 1.84 9.88
N PRO A 107 8.44 0.94 10.03
CA PRO A 107 8.20 -0.50 10.25
C PRO A 107 7.32 -0.82 11.47
N ALA A 108 7.38 0.00 12.52
CA ALA A 108 6.58 -0.16 13.73
C ALA A 108 5.06 0.00 13.49
N LEU A 109 4.68 0.65 12.38
CA LEU A 109 3.28 0.83 11.98
C LEU A 109 2.82 -0.18 10.93
N CYS A 110 3.65 -1.15 10.55
CA CYS A 110 3.36 -2.12 9.50
C CYS A 110 2.85 -3.45 10.06
N ASP A 111 1.87 -4.05 9.39
CA ASP A 111 1.50 -5.46 9.56
C ASP A 111 2.25 -6.37 8.56
N PHE A 112 2.73 -5.79 7.46
CA PHE A 112 3.55 -6.46 6.46
C PHE A 112 4.62 -5.53 5.89
N LEU A 113 5.72 -6.13 5.42
CA LEU A 113 6.80 -5.43 4.74
C LEU A 113 6.75 -5.71 3.24
N VAL A 114 7.23 -4.75 2.44
CA VAL A 114 7.41 -4.93 0.99
C VAL A 114 8.93 -5.02 0.74
N PRO A 115 9.50 -6.24 0.72
CA PRO A 115 10.94 -6.46 0.59
C PRO A 115 11.44 -6.13 -0.82
N ALA A 116 12.76 -6.20 -1.02
CA ALA A 116 13.34 -6.19 -2.35
C ALA A 116 12.90 -7.46 -3.09
N GLN A 117 12.55 -7.33 -4.38
CA GLN A 117 12.02 -8.44 -5.18
C GLN A 117 12.81 -8.62 -6.47
N VAL A 118 13.06 -9.88 -6.83
CA VAL A 118 13.63 -10.28 -8.11
C VAL A 118 12.70 -11.28 -8.79
N ALA A 119 12.46 -11.08 -10.08
CA ALA A 119 11.64 -11.96 -10.90
C ALA A 119 12.45 -12.55 -12.06
N ARG A 120 12.34 -13.86 -12.28
CA ARG A 120 12.97 -14.56 -13.40
C ARG A 120 12.03 -15.63 -13.95
N GLY A 121 11.27 -15.28 -14.98
CA GLY A 121 10.14 -16.10 -15.43
C GLY A 121 9.11 -16.22 -14.31
N ASP A 122 8.74 -17.46 -13.97
CA ASP A 122 7.78 -17.75 -12.90
C ASP A 122 8.39 -17.69 -11.48
N LEU A 123 9.72 -17.61 -11.38
CA LEU A 123 10.39 -17.51 -10.08
C LEU A 123 10.31 -16.09 -9.52
N ARG A 124 9.85 -15.97 -8.27
CA ARG A 124 9.87 -14.76 -7.46
C ARG A 124 10.71 -14.98 -6.20
N ILE A 125 11.66 -14.08 -5.94
CA ILE A 125 12.48 -14.08 -4.72
C ILE A 125 12.28 -12.74 -4.01
N ALA A 126 12.07 -12.81 -2.70
CA ALA A 126 11.98 -11.66 -1.80
C ALA A 126 13.08 -11.76 -0.75
N VAL A 127 13.79 -10.65 -0.49
CA VAL A 127 14.92 -10.55 0.46
C VAL A 127 14.71 -9.40 1.43
#